data_AF-A0A8E2DEM5-F1
#
_entry.id   AF-A0A8E2DEM5-F1
#
_cell.length_a   1.000
_cell.length_b   1.000
_cell.length_c   1.000
_cell.angle_alpha   90.00
_cell.angle_beta   90.00
_cell.angle_gamma   90.00
#
_symmetry.space_group_name_H-M   'P 1'
#
loop_
_entity.id
_entity.type
_entity.pdbx_description
1 polymer ?
#
loop_
_entity_poly.entity_id
_entity_poly.type
_entity_poly.pdbx_seq_one_letter_code
_entity_poly.pdbx_strand_id
1 'polypeptide(L)'
;IFLHTCNAPNKVVKALAHMGISISPDAINNAIISLSNESASNLKELGTTLTASVALDNFNIFLKTATPTVDKSTDHLLHLTSGLLLQIGHGVTKNDLRCSRELWEKSRLNPSIIHTALLQYGFEHLIDLHPDNNTTSPLTRRGRFNAWQFLHDLVTHGPAYFHQFRSHLQSPEDIDCIPVTKLHYLPAKSMDINQSRGNIEAITNLLRQGGMGDPKEDGDDVQDISDYVVLIHGDLGTCERVKSILRIRAIEATPLW
;
A
#
# COMPACT_ATOMS: atom_id res chain seq x y z
N ILE A 1 -3.15 -23.36 -18.94
CA ILE A 1 -3.47 -22.42 -17.84
C ILE A 1 -4.97 -22.36 -17.59
N PHE A 2 -5.81 -21.93 -18.56
CA PHE A 2 -7.27 -21.86 -18.38
C PHE A 2 -7.93 -23.14 -17.84
N LEU A 3 -7.62 -24.31 -18.42
CA LEU A 3 -8.17 -25.59 -17.93
C LEU A 3 -7.78 -25.88 -16.47
N HIS A 4 -6.55 -25.53 -16.09
CA HIS A 4 -6.06 -25.70 -14.72
C HIS A 4 -6.75 -24.71 -13.76
N THR A 5 -6.94 -23.46 -14.17
CA THR A 5 -7.67 -22.45 -13.37
C THR A 5 -9.15 -22.79 -13.20
N CYS A 6 -9.74 -23.54 -14.14
CA CYS A 6 -11.11 -24.06 -14.03
C CYS A 6 -11.22 -25.37 -13.23
N ASN A 7 -10.15 -25.82 -12.56
CA ASN A 7 -10.10 -27.11 -11.87
C ASN A 7 -10.48 -28.30 -12.76
N ALA A 8 -10.14 -28.26 -14.06
CA ALA A 8 -10.39 -29.39 -14.95
C ALA A 8 -9.58 -30.61 -14.48
N PRO A 9 -10.18 -31.81 -14.40
CA PRO A 9 -9.47 -33.00 -13.98
C PRO A 9 -8.25 -33.27 -14.86
N ASN A 10 -7.14 -33.73 -14.27
CA ASN A 10 -5.90 -34.03 -15.02
C ASN A 10 -6.12 -34.99 -16.19
N LYS A 11 -7.09 -35.91 -16.09
CA LYS A 11 -7.47 -36.80 -17.20
C LYS A 11 -8.00 -36.04 -18.42
N VAL A 12 -8.81 -35.00 -18.19
CA VAL A 12 -9.34 -34.12 -19.25
C VAL A 12 -8.22 -33.31 -19.87
N VAL A 13 -7.37 -32.69 -19.04
CA VAL A 13 -6.20 -31.93 -19.52
C VAL A 13 -5.27 -32.81 -20.33
N LYS A 14 -5.01 -34.04 -19.87
CA LYS A 14 -4.17 -35.00 -20.57
C LYS A 14 -4.80 -35.47 -21.89
N ALA A 15 -6.10 -35.73 -21.93
CA ALA A 15 -6.79 -36.08 -23.17
C ALA A 15 -6.70 -34.94 -24.20
N LEU A 16 -6.98 -33.70 -23.79
CA LEU A 16 -6.84 -32.52 -24.65
C LEU A 16 -5.39 -32.30 -25.10
N ALA A 17 -4.41 -32.62 -24.25
CA ALA A 17 -3.00 -32.57 -24.63
C ALA A 17 -2.64 -33.63 -25.67
N HIS A 18 -3.15 -34.86 -25.53
CA HIS A 18 -2.97 -35.92 -26.52
C HIS A 18 -3.69 -35.61 -27.86
N MET A 19 -4.76 -34.81 -27.83
CA MET A 19 -5.45 -34.30 -29.02
C MET A 19 -4.74 -33.10 -29.67
N GLY A 20 -3.66 -32.58 -29.06
CA GLY A 20 -2.94 -31.40 -29.56
C GLY A 20 -3.65 -30.07 -29.30
N ILE A 21 -4.68 -30.05 -28.44
CA ILE A 21 -5.49 -28.87 -28.12
C ILE A 21 -4.91 -28.12 -26.90
N SER A 22 -4.20 -28.82 -26.02
CA SER A 22 -3.55 -28.26 -24.82
C SER A 22 -2.08 -28.72 -24.73
N ILE A 23 -1.29 -28.03 -23.91
CA ILE A 23 -0.02 -28.56 -23.42
C ILE A 23 -0.26 -29.58 -22.29
N SER A 24 0.77 -30.38 -21.97
CA SER A 24 0.70 -31.38 -20.91
C SER A 24 0.48 -30.74 -19.53
N PRO A 25 -0.14 -31.47 -18.57
CA PRO A 25 -0.25 -31.02 -17.19
C PRO A 25 1.10 -30.60 -16.58
N ASP A 26 2.17 -31.35 -16.87
CA ASP A 26 3.52 -31.05 -16.37
C ASP A 26 4.05 -29.72 -16.93
N ALA A 27 3.82 -29.44 -18.22
CA ALA A 27 4.18 -28.17 -18.83
C ALA A 27 3.40 -27.00 -18.21
N ILE A 28 2.12 -27.19 -17.86
CA ILE A 28 1.33 -26.18 -17.15
C ILE A 28 1.92 -25.92 -15.75
N ASN A 29 2.22 -26.97 -14.99
CA ASN A 29 2.80 -26.83 -13.65
C ASN A 29 4.16 -26.13 -13.69
N ASN A 30 5.03 -26.50 -14.63
CA ASN A 30 6.33 -25.85 -14.83
C ASN A 30 6.17 -24.37 -15.19
N ALA A 31 5.20 -24.02 -16.04
CA ALA A 31 4.90 -22.63 -16.36
C ALA A 31 4.45 -21.83 -15.12
N ILE A 32 3.59 -22.41 -14.27
CA ILE A 32 3.13 -21.77 -13.03
C ILE A 32 4.30 -21.54 -12.07
N ILE A 33 5.17 -22.53 -11.88
CA ILE A 33 6.36 -22.41 -11.03
C ILE A 33 7.28 -21.31 -11.58
N SER A 34 7.53 -21.29 -12.88
CA SER A 34 8.35 -20.26 -13.53
C SER A 34 7.79 -18.85 -13.31
N LEU A 35 6.48 -18.66 -13.55
CA LEU A 35 5.81 -17.37 -13.33
C LEU A 35 5.82 -16.94 -11.87
N SER A 36 5.68 -17.90 -10.94
CA SER A 36 5.76 -17.63 -9.51
C SER A 36 7.17 -17.19 -9.09
N ASN A 37 8.21 -17.82 -9.64
CA ASN A 37 9.60 -17.46 -9.36
C ASN A 37 9.95 -16.10 -9.95
N GLU A 38 9.52 -15.82 -11.19
CA GLU A 38 9.68 -14.51 -11.83
C GLU A 38 8.97 -13.41 -11.04
N SER A 39 7.72 -13.66 -10.61
CA SER A 39 6.97 -12.70 -9.79
C SER A 39 7.67 -12.41 -8.46
N ALA A 40 8.19 -13.44 -7.78
CA ALA A 40 8.96 -13.27 -6.54
C ALA A 40 10.26 -12.49 -6.77
N SER A 41 10.97 -12.76 -7.87
CA SER A 41 12.18 -12.02 -8.25
C SER A 41 11.88 -10.55 -8.52
N ASN A 42 10.84 -10.24 -9.30
CA ASN A 42 10.45 -8.86 -9.61
C ASN A 42 10.00 -8.11 -8.35
N LEU A 43 9.28 -8.79 -7.44
CA LEU A 43 8.86 -8.21 -6.18
C LEU A 43 10.06 -7.85 -5.29
N LYS A 44 11.06 -8.73 -5.24
CA LYS A 44 12.32 -8.50 -4.53
C LYS A 44 13.14 -7.37 -5.17
N GLU A 45 13.26 -7.35 -6.49
CA GLU A 45 13.92 -6.26 -7.21
C GLU A 45 13.27 -4.91 -6.89
N LEU A 46 11.94 -4.84 -6.91
CA LEU A 46 11.22 -3.61 -6.55
C LEU A 46 11.43 -3.25 -5.07
N GLY A 47 11.28 -4.18 -4.14
CA GLY A 47 11.42 -3.90 -2.70
C GLY A 47 12.84 -3.45 -2.31
N THR A 48 13.87 -4.10 -2.85
CA THR A 48 15.29 -3.76 -2.58
C THR A 48 15.69 -2.36 -3.04
N THR A 49 14.91 -1.73 -3.95
CA THR A 49 15.12 -0.31 -4.31
C THR A 49 14.89 0.65 -3.13
N LEU A 50 14.14 0.21 -2.10
CA LEU A 50 13.63 1.03 -1.00
C LEU A 50 12.80 2.23 -1.47
N THR A 51 12.26 2.16 -2.68
CA THR A 51 11.33 3.15 -3.25
C THR A 51 9.96 2.53 -3.48
N ALA A 52 9.62 1.50 -2.70
CA ALA A 52 8.34 0.83 -2.75
C ALA A 52 7.54 1.12 -1.47
N SER A 53 6.25 1.42 -1.62
CA SER A 53 5.31 1.36 -0.52
C SER A 53 4.59 0.02 -0.52
N VAL A 54 4.17 -0.40 0.67
CA VAL A 54 3.51 -1.67 0.89
C VAL A 54 2.03 -1.42 1.07
N ALA A 55 1.17 -2.13 0.35
CA ALA A 55 -0.27 -2.10 0.59
C ALA A 55 -0.78 -3.50 0.92
N LEU A 56 -1.65 -3.60 1.92
CA LEU A 56 -2.25 -4.86 2.33
C LEU A 56 -3.73 -4.70 2.68
N ASP A 57 -4.50 -5.75 2.43
CA ASP A 57 -5.91 -5.83 2.78
C ASP A 57 -6.32 -7.29 3.05
N ASN A 58 -7.43 -7.45 3.77
CA ASN A 58 -8.06 -8.74 4.01
C ASN A 58 -8.90 -9.17 2.82
N PHE A 59 -8.93 -10.48 2.57
CA PHE A 59 -9.94 -11.06 1.72
C PHE A 59 -10.39 -12.42 2.27
N ASN A 60 -11.66 -12.73 2.03
CA ASN A 60 -12.27 -13.96 2.52
C ASN A 60 -12.54 -14.92 1.36
N ILE A 61 -12.06 -16.15 1.46
CA ILE A 61 -12.41 -17.21 0.51
C ILE A 61 -13.43 -18.13 1.16
N PHE A 62 -14.56 -18.34 0.49
CA PHE A 62 -15.52 -19.35 0.87
C PHE A 62 -15.22 -20.67 0.13
N LEU A 63 -14.69 -21.66 0.85
CA LEU A 63 -14.42 -22.98 0.29
C LEU A 63 -15.70 -23.81 0.28
N LYS A 64 -16.38 -23.88 -0.88
CA LYS A 64 -17.53 -24.76 -1.05
C LYS A 64 -17.08 -26.23 -1.02
N THR A 65 -17.51 -26.98 -0.01
CA THR A 65 -17.36 -28.45 0.01
C THR A 65 -18.44 -29.09 -0.86
N ALA A 66 -18.08 -30.11 -1.65
CA ALA A 66 -19.02 -30.81 -2.53
C ALA A 66 -20.04 -31.70 -1.78
N THR A 67 -19.70 -32.10 -0.55
CA THR A 67 -20.56 -32.88 0.35
C THR A 67 -20.50 -32.29 1.76
N PRO A 68 -21.59 -31.69 2.27
CA PRO A 68 -21.64 -31.23 3.65
C PRO A 68 -21.64 -32.45 4.59
N THR A 69 -20.62 -32.57 5.43
CA THR A 69 -20.61 -33.54 6.53
C THR A 69 -21.21 -32.93 7.79
N VAL A 70 -22.05 -33.71 8.49
CA VAL A 70 -22.81 -33.31 9.68
C VAL A 70 -21.91 -32.74 10.80
N ASP A 71 -20.64 -33.17 10.88
CA ASP A 71 -19.68 -32.77 11.91
C ASP A 71 -18.87 -31.50 11.61
N LYS A 72 -19.01 -30.88 10.42
CA LYS A 72 -18.34 -29.61 10.08
C LYS A 72 -19.35 -28.54 9.73
N SER A 73 -20.21 -28.22 10.69
CA SER A 73 -21.06 -27.04 10.57
C SER A 73 -20.21 -25.78 10.82
N THR A 74 -20.20 -24.88 9.84
CA THR A 74 -19.94 -23.43 9.91
C THR A 74 -18.55 -22.80 9.65
N ASP A 75 -17.44 -23.52 9.49
CA ASP A 75 -16.14 -22.84 9.23
C ASP A 75 -15.49 -23.22 7.89
N HIS A 76 -16.03 -22.64 6.81
CA HIS A 76 -15.49 -22.73 5.44
C HIS A 76 -14.92 -21.39 4.95
N LEU A 77 -14.84 -20.40 5.84
CA LEU A 77 -14.36 -19.07 5.54
C LEU A 77 -12.87 -19.00 5.88
N LEU A 78 -12.02 -18.93 4.86
CA LEU A 78 -10.61 -18.63 5.06
C LEU A 78 -10.42 -17.11 5.10
N HIS A 79 -9.91 -16.62 6.23
CA HIS A 79 -9.52 -15.23 6.42
C HIS A 79 -8.06 -15.06 6.00
N LEU A 80 -7.82 -14.60 4.77
CA LEU A 80 -6.49 -14.44 4.22
C LEU A 80 -6.14 -12.95 4.07
N THR A 81 -4.84 -12.67 4.01
CA THR A 81 -4.32 -11.36 3.65
C THR A 81 -3.78 -11.39 2.23
N SER A 82 -4.11 -10.38 1.43
CA SER A 82 -3.40 -10.07 0.19
C SER A 82 -2.59 -8.78 0.36
N GLY A 83 -1.53 -8.65 -0.42
CA GLY A 83 -0.73 -7.44 -0.43
C GLY A 83 -0.06 -7.22 -1.77
N LEU A 84 0.50 -6.04 -1.94
CA LEU A 84 1.20 -5.62 -3.13
C LEU A 84 2.26 -4.58 -2.77
N LEU A 85 3.27 -4.46 -3.63
CA LEU A 85 4.26 -3.38 -3.58
C LEU A 85 3.92 -2.35 -4.65
N LEU A 86 3.91 -1.08 -4.26
CA LEU A 86 3.66 0.07 -5.11
C LEU A 86 4.97 0.82 -5.32
N GLN A 87 5.39 1.02 -6.56
CA GLN A 87 6.54 1.89 -6.80
C GLN A 87 6.17 3.34 -6.49
N ILE A 88 6.92 3.97 -5.60
CA ILE A 88 6.80 5.39 -5.30
C ILE A 88 7.37 6.15 -6.50
N GLY A 89 6.49 6.88 -7.18
CA GLY A 89 6.81 7.57 -8.43
C GLY A 89 7.36 8.99 -8.23
N HIS A 90 7.22 9.79 -9.28
CA HIS A 90 7.35 11.26 -9.20
C HIS A 90 8.73 11.76 -8.77
N GLY A 91 9.78 11.01 -9.08
CA GLY A 91 11.17 11.40 -8.83
C GLY A 91 11.66 11.10 -7.42
N VAL A 92 10.87 10.41 -6.59
CA VAL A 92 11.31 9.96 -5.27
C VAL A 92 12.49 9.01 -5.40
N THR A 93 13.54 9.29 -4.64
CA THR A 93 14.75 8.48 -4.56
C THR A 93 14.86 7.82 -3.19
N LYS A 94 15.72 6.81 -3.11
CA LYS A 94 16.07 6.13 -1.85
C LYS A 94 16.57 7.12 -0.77
N ASN A 95 17.24 8.20 -1.16
CA ASN A 95 17.76 9.19 -0.21
C ASN A 95 16.65 10.05 0.40
N ASP A 96 15.57 10.33 -0.33
CA ASP A 96 14.44 11.10 0.18
C ASP A 96 13.73 10.35 1.33
N LEU A 97 13.79 9.02 1.30
CA LEU A 97 13.25 8.14 2.33
C LEU A 97 14.24 7.84 3.46
N ARG A 98 15.50 8.29 3.38
CA ARG A 98 16.54 8.04 4.39
C ARG A 98 16.45 9.01 5.58
N CYS A 99 15.28 9.09 6.19
CA CYS A 99 14.98 10.04 7.26
C CYS A 99 14.40 9.37 8.51
N SER A 100 14.51 8.04 8.65
CA SER A 100 13.97 7.29 9.79
C SER A 100 14.50 7.81 11.13
N ARG A 101 15.81 8.09 11.19
CA ARG A 101 16.48 8.63 12.39
C ARG A 101 15.97 10.01 12.78
N GLU A 102 15.86 10.92 11.82
CA GLU A 102 15.34 12.27 12.07
C GLU A 102 13.89 12.23 12.56
N LEU A 103 13.07 11.35 11.96
CA LEU A 103 11.70 11.14 12.41
C LEU A 103 11.65 10.56 13.83
N TRP A 104 12.53 9.61 14.17
CA TRP A 104 12.62 9.04 15.51
C TRP A 104 13.06 10.06 16.55
N GLU A 105 14.06 10.89 16.26
CA GLU A 105 14.55 11.98 17.12
C GLU A 105 13.48 13.04 17.42
N LYS A 106 12.45 13.17 16.56
CA LYS A 106 11.31 14.09 16.73
C LYS A 106 10.02 13.39 17.17
N SER A 107 10.05 12.06 17.29
CA SER A 107 8.86 11.25 17.56
C SER A 107 8.42 11.36 19.01
N ARG A 108 7.12 11.54 19.25
CA ARG A 108 6.52 11.46 20.60
C ARG A 108 6.70 10.10 21.27
N LEU A 109 7.01 9.06 20.49
CA LEU A 109 7.26 7.72 21.01
C LEU A 109 8.69 7.55 21.53
N ASN A 110 9.62 8.45 21.20
CA ASN A 110 10.99 8.34 21.65
C ASN A 110 11.10 8.68 23.15
N PRO A 111 11.47 7.72 24.02
CA PRO A 111 11.50 7.91 25.47
C PRO A 111 12.61 8.88 25.92
N SER A 112 13.59 9.16 25.07
CA SER A 112 14.69 10.08 25.37
C SER A 112 14.32 11.55 25.20
N ILE A 113 13.15 11.87 24.64
CA ILE A 113 12.72 13.24 24.42
C ILE A 113 11.97 13.78 25.65
N ILE A 114 12.42 14.93 26.16
CA ILE A 114 11.64 15.69 27.15
C ILE A 114 10.44 16.32 26.42
N HIS A 115 9.24 15.78 26.66
CA HIS A 115 8.01 16.13 25.92
C HIS A 115 7.62 17.62 25.94
N THR A 116 8.20 18.43 26.83
CA THR A 116 7.96 19.88 26.90
C THR A 116 8.55 20.67 25.72
N ALA A 117 9.45 20.07 24.92
CA ALA A 117 10.09 20.73 23.77
C ALA A 117 9.49 20.37 22.40
N LEU A 118 8.51 19.46 22.33
CA LEU A 118 7.93 19.03 21.06
C LEU A 118 6.85 20.00 20.58
N LEU A 119 7.11 20.64 19.43
CA LEU A 119 6.08 21.38 18.69
C LEU A 119 4.92 20.43 18.36
N GLN A 120 3.70 20.80 18.78
CA GLN A 120 2.51 20.04 18.41
C GLN A 120 2.07 20.46 17.01
N TYR A 121 2.57 19.73 16.01
CA TYR A 121 2.05 19.84 14.66
C TYR A 121 0.66 19.17 14.58
N GLY A 122 -0.38 20.00 14.52
CA GLY A 122 -1.74 19.62 14.17
C GLY A 122 -1.97 19.65 12.66
N PHE A 123 -3.17 19.25 12.22
CA PHE A 123 -3.54 19.31 10.80
C PHE A 123 -3.49 20.75 10.26
N GLU A 124 -3.61 21.76 11.13
CA GLU A 124 -3.51 23.17 10.73
C GLU A 124 -2.15 23.48 10.13
N HIS A 125 -1.08 22.81 10.58
CA HIS A 125 0.27 23.03 10.08
C HIS A 125 0.48 22.44 8.68
N LEU A 126 -0.37 21.49 8.26
CA LEU A 126 -0.36 20.99 6.87
C LEU A 126 -0.80 22.09 5.89
N ILE A 127 -1.59 23.05 6.37
CA ILE A 127 -2.09 24.17 5.56
C ILE A 127 -0.95 25.13 5.21
N ASP A 128 0.11 25.16 6.03
CA ASP A 128 1.27 26.03 5.87
C ASP A 128 2.42 25.38 5.08
N LEU A 129 2.25 24.14 4.59
CA LEU A 129 3.27 23.44 3.80
C LEU A 129 3.67 24.22 2.53
N HIS A 130 2.71 24.92 1.92
CA HIS A 130 2.94 25.71 0.71
C HIS A 130 2.74 27.20 1.02
N PRO A 131 3.80 27.96 1.36
CA PRO A 131 3.68 29.37 1.71
C PRO A 131 3.09 30.18 0.56
N ASP A 132 2.27 31.18 0.89
CA ASP A 132 1.69 32.11 -0.09
C ASP A 132 2.69 33.22 -0.40
N ASN A 133 3.37 33.10 -1.54
CA ASN A 133 4.36 34.08 -1.98
C ASN A 133 3.72 35.25 -2.76
N ASN A 134 2.39 35.24 -2.97
CA ASN A 134 1.74 36.22 -3.83
C ASN A 134 1.25 37.44 -3.03
N THR A 135 1.96 38.56 -3.18
CA THR A 135 1.64 39.84 -2.51
C THR A 135 0.61 40.70 -3.25
N THR A 136 0.14 40.28 -4.43
CA THR A 136 -0.70 41.11 -5.30
C THR A 136 -2.21 40.92 -5.10
N SER A 137 -2.62 39.82 -4.46
CA SER A 137 -4.02 39.50 -4.20
C SER A 137 -4.41 39.86 -2.76
N PRO A 138 -5.61 40.45 -2.53
CA PRO A 138 -6.12 40.68 -1.17
C PRO A 138 -6.53 39.37 -0.46
N LEU A 139 -6.72 38.29 -1.24
CA LEU A 139 -7.01 36.95 -0.72
C LEU A 139 -5.73 36.12 -0.66
N THR A 140 -5.58 35.36 0.43
CA THR A 140 -4.59 34.28 0.53
C THR A 140 -4.82 33.22 -0.54
N ARG A 141 -3.82 32.40 -0.85
CA ARG A 141 -3.93 31.28 -1.82
C ARG A 141 -5.13 30.39 -1.52
N ARG A 142 -5.31 30.03 -0.24
CA ARG A 142 -6.49 29.29 0.21
C ARG A 142 -7.79 30.07 0.01
N GLY A 143 -7.79 31.37 0.28
CA GLY A 143 -8.92 32.25 -0.01
C GLY A 143 -9.29 32.27 -1.50
N ARG A 144 -8.28 32.30 -2.38
CA ARG A 144 -8.47 32.21 -3.84
C ARG A 144 -9.06 30.86 -4.25
N PHE A 145 -8.53 29.75 -3.72
CA PHE A 145 -9.08 28.41 -4.00
C PHE A 145 -10.53 28.27 -3.49
N ASN A 146 -10.82 28.71 -2.27
CA ASN A 146 -12.17 28.65 -1.72
C ASN A 146 -13.14 29.49 -2.56
N ALA A 147 -12.77 30.72 -2.94
CA ALA A 147 -13.58 31.56 -3.81
C ALA A 147 -13.81 30.89 -5.18
N TRP A 148 -12.77 30.28 -5.75
CA TRP A 148 -12.88 29.49 -6.97
C TRP A 148 -13.85 28.32 -6.81
N GLN A 149 -13.75 27.53 -5.73
CA GLN A 149 -14.61 26.39 -5.46
C GLN A 149 -16.09 26.82 -5.32
N PHE A 150 -16.36 27.90 -4.60
CA PHE A 150 -17.72 28.45 -4.50
C PHE A 150 -18.28 28.86 -5.86
N LEU A 151 -17.48 29.53 -6.68
CA LEU A 151 -17.88 29.91 -8.03
C LEU A 151 -18.10 28.67 -8.91
N HIS A 152 -17.20 27.68 -8.83
CA HIS A 152 -17.32 26.41 -9.54
C HIS A 152 -18.63 25.71 -9.21
N ASP A 153 -18.97 25.58 -7.93
CA ASP A 153 -20.18 24.92 -7.50
C ASP A 153 -21.44 25.70 -7.92
N LEU A 154 -21.38 27.04 -7.87
CA LEU A 154 -22.48 27.90 -8.31
C LEU A 154 -22.75 27.77 -9.82
N VAL A 155 -21.71 27.72 -10.65
CA VAL A 155 -21.86 27.64 -12.12
C VAL A 155 -22.09 26.21 -12.63
N THR A 156 -21.71 25.19 -11.86
CA THR A 156 -21.87 23.77 -12.24
C THR A 156 -23.14 23.15 -11.66
N HIS A 157 -23.54 23.54 -10.44
CA HIS A 157 -24.63 22.91 -9.69
C HIS A 157 -25.71 23.91 -9.21
N GLY A 158 -25.48 25.21 -9.38
CA GLY A 158 -26.41 26.24 -8.95
C GLY A 158 -27.59 26.47 -9.90
N PRO A 159 -28.36 27.56 -9.71
CA PRO A 159 -29.44 27.93 -10.60
C PRO A 159 -28.99 28.10 -12.06
N ALA A 160 -29.88 27.76 -13.01
CA ALA A 160 -29.58 27.78 -14.45
C ALA A 160 -29.02 29.13 -14.96
N TYR A 161 -29.38 30.24 -14.31
CA TYR A 161 -28.80 31.56 -14.60
C TYR A 161 -27.28 31.57 -14.52
N PHE A 162 -26.67 30.86 -13.56
CA PHE A 162 -25.23 30.91 -13.35
C PHE A 162 -24.43 30.01 -14.31
N HIS A 163 -25.08 29.05 -14.98
CA HIS A 163 -24.41 28.15 -15.92
C HIS A 163 -23.77 28.88 -17.11
N GLN A 164 -24.30 30.06 -17.47
CA GLN A 164 -23.74 30.90 -18.53
C GLN A 164 -22.30 31.37 -18.25
N PHE A 165 -21.89 31.39 -16.97
CA PHE A 165 -20.55 31.82 -16.57
C PHE A 165 -19.52 30.68 -16.55
N ARG A 166 -19.92 29.43 -16.85
CA ARG A 166 -19.01 28.28 -16.80
C ARG A 166 -17.77 28.46 -17.68
N SER A 167 -17.91 29.05 -18.87
CA SER A 167 -16.78 29.31 -19.77
C SER A 167 -15.82 30.41 -19.30
N HIS A 168 -16.24 31.23 -18.33
CA HIS A 168 -15.46 32.33 -17.78
C HIS A 168 -14.66 31.91 -16.54
N LEU A 169 -14.97 30.74 -15.96
CA LEU A 169 -14.25 30.23 -14.81
C LEU A 169 -12.96 29.55 -15.26
N GLN A 170 -11.82 30.14 -14.88
CA GLN A 170 -10.49 29.55 -15.11
C GLN A 170 -10.26 28.36 -14.18
N SER A 171 -9.28 27.51 -14.50
CA SER A 171 -8.80 26.48 -13.56
C SER A 171 -8.20 27.11 -12.29
N PRO A 172 -8.23 26.41 -11.14
CA PRO A 172 -7.59 26.91 -9.93
C PRO A 172 -6.06 26.97 -10.12
N GLU A 173 -5.40 27.72 -9.24
CA GLU A 173 -3.94 27.78 -9.16
C GLU A 173 -3.39 26.38 -8.83
N ASP A 174 -2.52 25.83 -9.69
CA ASP A 174 -1.83 24.57 -9.43
C ASP A 174 -0.72 24.77 -8.39
N ILE A 175 -0.68 23.92 -7.36
CA ILE A 175 0.34 23.92 -6.31
C ILE A 175 0.97 22.54 -6.29
N ASP A 176 2.28 22.46 -6.58
CA ASP A 176 3.05 21.21 -6.55
C ASP A 176 2.29 20.02 -7.15
N CYS A 177 1.72 20.25 -8.34
CA CYS A 177 0.85 19.28 -9.00
C CYS A 177 1.60 17.96 -9.22
N ILE A 178 1.11 16.90 -8.59
CA ILE A 178 1.61 15.55 -8.82
C ILE A 178 0.99 15.04 -10.13
N PRO A 179 1.77 14.83 -11.20
CA PRO A 179 1.22 14.43 -12.49
C PRO A 179 0.53 13.07 -12.38
N VAL A 180 -0.63 12.94 -13.01
CA VAL A 180 -1.35 11.67 -13.09
C VAL A 180 -0.57 10.71 -13.97
N THR A 181 -0.02 9.65 -13.38
CA THR A 181 0.73 8.62 -14.07
C THR A 181 0.17 7.24 -13.74
N LYS A 182 0.40 6.27 -14.63
CA LYS A 182 0.02 4.88 -14.34
C LYS A 182 0.93 4.35 -13.24
N LEU A 183 0.32 3.91 -12.14
CA LEU A 183 1.03 3.31 -11.01
C LEU A 183 1.65 1.97 -11.43
N HIS A 184 2.94 1.81 -11.17
CA HIS A 184 3.61 0.53 -11.27
C HIS A 184 3.47 -0.21 -9.94
N TYR A 185 2.93 -1.43 -9.99
CA TYR A 185 2.71 -2.25 -8.81
C TYR A 185 2.92 -3.73 -9.10
N LEU A 186 3.31 -4.49 -8.08
CA LEU A 186 3.51 -5.93 -8.15
C LEU A 186 2.72 -6.62 -7.03
N PRO A 187 1.87 -7.62 -7.35
CA PRO A 187 1.14 -8.37 -6.35
C PRO A 187 2.08 -9.30 -5.58
N ALA A 188 1.88 -9.38 -4.27
CA ALA A 188 2.55 -10.34 -3.41
C ALA A 188 1.74 -11.63 -3.28
N LYS A 189 2.39 -12.69 -2.81
CA LYS A 189 1.73 -13.95 -2.48
C LYS A 189 0.80 -13.72 -1.28
N SER A 190 -0.43 -14.22 -1.41
CA SER A 190 -1.39 -14.22 -0.30
C SER A 190 -0.84 -14.97 0.92
N MET A 191 -1.22 -14.49 2.09
CA MET A 191 -0.75 -14.99 3.37
C MET A 191 -1.94 -15.55 4.15
N ASP A 192 -1.74 -16.70 4.80
CA ASP A 192 -2.69 -17.28 5.74
C ASP A 192 -2.56 -16.59 7.11
N ILE A 193 -2.79 -15.28 7.09
CA ILE A 193 -2.69 -14.39 8.25
C ILE A 193 -3.99 -13.60 8.32
N ASN A 194 -4.62 -13.63 9.48
CA ASN A 194 -5.77 -12.80 9.77
C ASN A 194 -5.31 -11.43 10.28
N GLN A 195 -5.45 -10.36 9.48
CA GLN A 195 -5.06 -8.99 9.88
C GLN A 195 -5.73 -8.57 11.19
N SER A 196 -6.92 -9.09 11.52
CA SER A 196 -7.58 -8.72 12.77
C SER A 196 -6.71 -8.95 14.03
N ARG A 197 -5.69 -9.83 13.93
CA ARG A 197 -4.74 -10.14 15.01
C ARG A 197 -3.27 -10.09 14.58
N GLY A 198 -2.97 -10.21 13.29
CA GLY A 198 -1.62 -10.44 12.76
C GLY A 198 -1.06 -9.31 11.87
N ASN A 199 -1.49 -8.05 12.02
CA ASN A 199 -1.03 -6.95 11.15
C ASN A 199 0.49 -6.88 10.99
N ILE A 200 1.23 -6.99 12.09
CA ILE A 200 2.70 -6.95 12.04
C ILE A 200 3.25 -8.17 11.31
N GLU A 201 2.74 -9.36 11.61
CA GLU A 201 3.17 -10.59 10.96
C GLU A 201 2.97 -10.50 9.45
N ALA A 202 1.84 -9.95 9.01
CA ALA A 202 1.56 -9.72 7.60
C ALA A 202 2.46 -8.66 6.98
N ILE A 203 2.72 -7.55 7.69
CA ILE A 203 3.67 -6.52 7.24
C ILE A 203 5.08 -7.13 7.10
N THR A 204 5.58 -7.81 8.12
CA THR A 204 6.90 -8.47 8.09
C THR A 204 6.98 -9.50 6.97
N ASN A 205 5.95 -10.32 6.79
CA ASN A 205 5.92 -11.30 5.71
C ASN A 205 5.96 -10.60 4.34
N LEU A 206 5.20 -9.53 4.16
CA LEU A 206 5.14 -8.78 2.91
C LEU A 206 6.46 -8.04 2.62
N LEU A 207 7.14 -7.50 3.64
CA LEU A 207 8.48 -6.94 3.52
C LEU A 207 9.50 -8.00 3.11
N ARG A 208 9.49 -9.18 3.75
CA ARG A 208 10.34 -10.32 3.39
C ARG A 208 10.12 -10.78 1.96
N GLN A 209 8.86 -10.83 1.49
CA GLN A 209 8.55 -11.13 0.09
C GLN A 209 9.16 -10.10 -0.88
N GLY A 210 9.25 -8.82 -0.48
CA GLY A 210 9.98 -7.77 -1.19
C GLY A 210 11.49 -7.76 -0.96
N GLY A 211 12.04 -8.73 -0.22
CA GLY A 211 13.45 -8.76 0.15
C GLY A 211 13.89 -7.59 1.03
N MET A 212 13.01 -7.09 1.89
CA MET A 212 13.28 -6.03 2.87
C MET A 212 13.15 -6.60 4.29
N GLY A 213 14.01 -6.18 5.21
CA GLY A 213 13.97 -6.66 6.60
C GLY A 213 15.18 -6.27 7.42
N ASP A 214 15.37 -6.92 8.56
CA ASP A 214 16.58 -6.81 9.38
C ASP A 214 17.54 -7.94 9.00
N PRO A 215 18.74 -7.65 8.43
CA PRO A 215 19.72 -8.67 8.09
C PRO A 215 20.12 -9.59 9.26
N LYS A 216 20.00 -9.12 10.51
CA LYS A 216 20.32 -9.92 11.70
C LYS A 216 19.27 -10.98 12.01
N GLU A 217 18.01 -10.72 11.69
CA GLU A 217 16.90 -11.63 11.95
C GLU A 217 16.49 -12.44 10.71
N ASP A 218 16.58 -11.82 9.54
CA ASP A 218 16.05 -12.34 8.27
C ASP A 218 17.15 -12.93 7.35
N GLY A 219 18.42 -12.74 7.71
CA GLY A 219 19.59 -13.23 6.97
C GLY A 219 20.16 -12.24 5.95
N ASP A 220 21.29 -12.58 5.35
CA ASP A 220 22.07 -11.67 4.48
C ASP A 220 21.38 -11.34 3.12
N ASP A 221 20.26 -12.00 2.80
CA ASP A 221 19.58 -11.88 1.51
C ASP A 221 18.49 -10.78 1.50
N VAL A 222 18.31 -10.05 2.60
CA VAL A 222 17.39 -8.91 2.71
C VAL A 222 18.12 -7.57 2.69
N GLN A 223 17.44 -6.57 2.13
CA GLN A 223 17.86 -5.18 2.19
C GLN A 223 17.48 -4.57 3.55
N ASP A 224 18.49 -4.09 4.27
CA ASP A 224 18.32 -3.35 5.51
C ASP A 224 17.47 -2.08 5.29
N ILE A 225 16.44 -1.93 6.13
CA ILE A 225 15.48 -0.83 6.13
C ILE A 225 15.64 0.13 7.31
N SER A 226 16.53 -0.11 8.28
CA SER A 226 16.56 0.67 9.53
C SER A 226 16.84 2.17 9.35
N ASP A 227 17.60 2.54 8.31
CA ASP A 227 17.89 3.94 7.98
C ASP A 227 16.78 4.60 7.12
N TYR A 228 15.73 3.86 6.71
CA TYR A 228 14.75 4.28 5.71
C TYR A 228 13.31 4.25 6.25
N VAL A 229 12.48 5.14 5.71
CA VAL A 229 11.04 5.16 5.99
C VAL A 229 10.33 4.24 5.00
N VAL A 230 9.60 3.28 5.53
CA VAL A 230 8.72 2.41 4.74
C VAL A 230 7.28 2.89 4.87
N LEU A 231 6.67 3.20 3.73
CA LEU A 231 5.26 3.60 3.67
C LEU A 231 4.37 2.36 3.62
N ILE A 232 3.40 2.29 4.52
CA ILE A 232 2.48 1.15 4.64
C ILE A 232 1.04 1.66 4.51
N HIS A 233 0.30 1.05 3.60
CA HIS A 233 -1.11 1.29 3.33
C HIS A 233 -1.93 0.08 3.79
N GLY A 234 -3.05 0.35 4.46
CA GLY A 234 -3.99 -0.67 4.91
C GLY A 234 -5.29 -0.01 5.36
N ASP A 235 -6.22 -0.81 5.85
CA ASP A 235 -7.48 -0.31 6.40
C ASP A 235 -7.28 0.53 7.69
N LEU A 236 -8.34 1.19 8.16
CA LEU A 236 -8.29 2.03 9.37
C LEU A 236 -7.84 1.24 10.62
N GLY A 237 -8.26 -0.03 10.72
CA GLY A 237 -7.88 -0.94 11.80
C GLY A 237 -6.38 -1.28 11.81
N THR A 238 -5.73 -1.22 10.65
CA THR A 238 -4.28 -1.41 10.50
C THR A 238 -3.51 -0.31 11.23
N CYS A 239 -3.88 0.95 11.02
CA CYS A 239 -3.21 2.10 11.61
C CYS A 239 -3.26 2.11 13.14
N GLU A 240 -4.42 1.86 13.74
CA GLU A 240 -4.60 1.87 15.20
C GLU A 240 -3.78 0.78 15.90
N ARG A 241 -3.77 -0.43 15.33
CA ARG A 241 -3.00 -1.55 15.89
C ARG A 241 -1.51 -1.36 15.73
N VAL A 242 -1.05 -0.91 14.56
CA VAL A 242 0.38 -0.62 14.35
C VAL A 242 0.83 0.48 15.32
N LYS A 243 0.06 1.56 15.49
CA LYS A 243 0.36 2.60 16.50
C LYS A 243 0.40 2.06 17.93
N SER A 244 -0.51 1.16 18.28
CA SER A 244 -0.54 0.55 19.61
C SER A 244 0.72 -0.28 19.86
N ILE A 245 1.18 -1.04 18.86
CA ILE A 245 2.37 -1.87 19.01
C ILE A 245 3.65 -1.01 18.99
N LEU A 246 3.70 0.02 18.15
CA LEU A 246 4.79 1.00 18.17
C LEU A 246 4.94 1.66 19.55
N ARG A 247 3.84 1.96 20.25
CA ARG A 247 3.88 2.48 21.63
C ARG A 247 4.50 1.49 22.62
N ILE A 248 4.14 0.21 22.51
CA ILE A 248 4.67 -0.84 23.39
C ILE A 248 6.17 -1.01 23.15
N ARG A 249 6.57 -1.19 21.89
CA ARG A 249 7.95 -1.42 21.48
C ARG A 249 8.89 -0.25 21.73
N ALA A 250 8.37 0.98 21.64
CA ALA A 250 9.15 2.17 21.97
C ALA A 250 9.67 2.18 23.42
N ILE A 251 8.94 1.57 24.35
CA ILE A 251 9.35 1.44 25.76
C ILE A 251 10.45 0.39 25.92
N GLU A 252 10.42 -0.66 25.11
CA GLU A 252 11.34 -1.79 25.15
C GLU A 252 12.70 -1.48 24.49
N ALA A 253 12.88 -0.27 23.93
CA ALA A 253 14.04 0.11 23.11
C ALA A 253 14.29 -0.86 21.93
N THR A 254 13.26 -1.59 21.51
CA THR A 254 13.24 -2.49 20.36
C THR A 254 12.44 -1.80 19.24
N PRO A 255 13.05 -0.91 18.44
CA PRO A 255 12.34 -0.29 17.33
C PRO A 255 11.74 -1.37 16.42
N LEU A 256 10.58 -1.08 15.83
CA LEU A 256 9.92 -2.08 14.99
C LEU A 256 10.77 -2.38 13.75
N TRP A 257 11.51 -1.41 13.21
CA TRP A 257 12.52 -1.55 12.16
C TRP A 257 13.39 -0.28 12.22
#